data_AF-A0A657IW99-F1
#
_entry.id   AF-A0A657IW99-F1
#
_cell.length_a   1.000
_cell.length_b   1.000
_cell.length_c   1.000
_cell.angle_alpha   90.00
_cell.angle_beta   90.00
_cell.angle_gamma   90.00
#
_symmetry.space_group_name_H-M   'P 1'
#
loop_
_entity.id
_entity.type
_entity.pdbx_description
1 polymer ?
#
loop_
_entity_poly.entity_id
_entity_poly.type
_entity_poly.pdbx_seq_one_letter_code
_entity_poly.pdbx_strand_id
1 'polypeptide(L)'
;MPVAPEDAGVVLPPTRAGGAGRAPSPRYRSPDDLTQAQLERFRRHLSLTGFGPEPQLRLLNAHAVVIGAGGLGAPVLSYLAAAGVGGSP
;
A
#
# COMPACT_ATOMS: atom_id res chain seq x y z
N MET A 1 -23.71 44.65 35.16
CA MET A 1 -24.29 44.09 33.92
C MET A 1 -23.51 42.82 33.60
N PRO A 2 -24.09 41.62 33.70
CA PRO A 2 -23.38 40.40 33.31
C PRO A 2 -23.32 40.36 31.78
N VAL A 3 -22.11 40.23 31.23
CA VAL A 3 -21.91 39.93 29.81
C VAL A 3 -21.88 38.41 29.67
N ALA A 4 -22.64 37.87 28.72
CA ALA A 4 -22.70 36.42 28.46
C ALA A 4 -21.34 35.89 27.95
N PRO A 5 -21.00 34.61 28.18
CA PRO A 5 -19.79 34.02 27.60
C PRO A 5 -19.97 33.80 26.09
N GLU A 6 -19.15 34.47 25.28
CA GLU A 6 -19.12 34.34 23.81
C GLU A 6 -18.20 33.19 23.32
N ASP A 7 -18.08 32.12 24.11
CA ASP A 7 -17.23 30.96 23.80
C ASP A 7 -18.05 29.70 23.45
N ALA A 8 -19.10 29.87 22.67
CA ALA A 8 -19.76 28.75 21.98
C ALA A 8 -19.28 28.68 20.52
N GLY A 9 -17.96 28.64 20.35
CA GLY A 9 -17.37 28.15 19.11
C GLY A 9 -17.79 26.68 18.97
N VAL A 10 -18.80 26.43 18.14
CA VAL A 10 -19.15 25.09 17.69
C VAL A 10 -17.86 24.50 17.11
N VAL A 11 -17.21 23.62 17.89
CA VAL A 11 -16.22 22.70 17.35
C VAL A 11 -17.02 21.76 16.47
N LEU A 12 -17.12 22.11 15.19
CA LEU A 12 -17.58 21.16 14.19
C LEU A 12 -16.65 19.95 14.33
N PRO A 13 -17.16 18.74 14.63
CA PRO A 13 -16.36 17.55 14.41
C PRO A 13 -15.85 17.64 12.96
N PRO A 14 -14.62 17.21 12.63
CA PRO A 14 -14.17 17.21 11.26
C PRO A 14 -15.24 16.47 10.47
N THR A 15 -16.01 17.21 9.66
CA THR A 15 -16.99 16.65 8.76
C THR A 15 -16.20 15.65 7.96
N ARG A 16 -16.43 14.35 8.18
CA ARG A 16 -15.82 13.28 7.41
C ARG A 16 -16.24 13.51 5.97
N ALA A 17 -15.42 14.27 5.24
CA ALA A 17 -15.34 14.18 3.80
C ALA A 17 -15.23 12.69 3.51
N GLY A 18 -16.14 12.20 2.66
CA GLY A 18 -16.48 10.79 2.49
C GLY A 18 -15.30 9.84 2.49
N GLY A 19 -15.54 8.61 2.93
CA GLY A 19 -14.55 7.55 3.03
C GLY A 19 -13.73 7.38 1.75
N ALA A 20 -12.63 8.11 1.64
CA ALA A 20 -11.44 7.66 0.95
C ALA A 20 -10.98 6.47 1.79
N GLY A 21 -11.30 5.27 1.32
CA GLY A 21 -11.02 4.01 2.02
C GLY A 21 -9.61 4.10 2.60
N ARG A 22 -9.51 3.99 3.93
CA ARG A 22 -8.21 3.97 4.61
C ARG A 22 -7.35 2.97 3.86
N ALA A 23 -6.24 3.43 3.28
CA ALA A 23 -5.29 2.53 2.65
C ALA A 23 -5.02 1.41 3.66
N PRO A 24 -5.19 0.14 3.28
CA PRO A 24 -5.02 -0.96 4.22
C PRO A 24 -3.66 -0.80 4.89
N SER A 25 -3.61 -1.00 6.21
CA SER A 25 -2.37 -0.96 6.96
C SER A 25 -1.34 -1.87 6.26
N PRO A 26 -0.07 -1.44 6.12
CA PRO A 26 0.94 -2.25 5.44
C PRO A 26 1.00 -3.63 6.11
N ARG A 27 0.82 -4.67 5.29
CA ARG A 27 0.76 -6.07 5.74
C ARG A 27 2.14 -6.58 6.13
N TYR A 28 3.16 -6.07 5.47
CA TYR A 28 4.55 -6.35 5.80
C TYR A 28 5.22 -5.08 6.30
N ARG A 29 5.89 -5.16 7.45
CA ARG A 29 6.57 -4.04 8.10
C ARG A 29 8.09 -4.17 8.08
N SER A 30 8.61 -5.39 8.03
CA SER A 30 10.03 -5.67 8.12
C SER A 30 10.47 -6.81 7.19
N PRO A 31 11.75 -6.88 6.79
CA PRO A 31 12.28 -7.98 5.96
C PRO A 31 12.00 -9.38 6.50
N ASP A 32 11.93 -9.51 7.82
CA ASP A 32 11.68 -10.79 8.50
C ASP A 32 10.23 -11.27 8.36
N ASP A 33 9.31 -10.41 7.90
CA ASP A 33 7.91 -10.78 7.62
C ASP A 33 7.77 -11.61 6.33
N LEU A 34 8.83 -11.72 5.51
CA LEU A 34 8.81 -12.50 4.28
C LEU A 34 8.83 -14.01 4.58
N THR A 35 7.85 -14.73 4.05
CA THR A 35 7.82 -16.18 4.20
C THR A 35 8.95 -16.85 3.40
N GLN A 36 9.34 -18.06 3.78
CA GLN A 36 10.34 -18.83 3.04
C GLN A 36 9.96 -19.00 1.55
N ALA A 37 8.67 -19.21 1.26
CA ALA A 37 8.18 -19.30 -0.11
C ALA A 37 8.36 -17.99 -0.88
N GLN A 38 8.19 -16.84 -0.24
CA GLN A 38 8.41 -15.53 -0.83
C GLN A 38 9.90 -15.25 -1.05
N LEU A 39 10.75 -15.59 -0.09
CA LEU A 39 12.20 -15.47 -0.21
C LEU A 39 12.71 -16.27 -1.42
N GLU A 40 12.22 -17.50 -1.61
CA GLU A 40 12.58 -18.31 -2.77
C GLU A 40 12.01 -17.74 -4.07
N ARG A 41 10.72 -17.35 -4.07
CA ARG A 41 10.06 -16.77 -5.25
C ARG A 41 10.74 -15.50 -5.74
N PHE A 42 11.20 -14.65 -4.83
CA PHE A 42 11.82 -13.35 -5.13
C PHE A 42 13.36 -13.38 -5.09
N ARG A 43 13.99 -14.54 -4.92
CA ARG A 43 15.44 -14.71 -4.76
C ARG A 43 16.24 -13.95 -5.82
N ARG A 44 15.79 -14.02 -7.08
CA ARG A 44 16.44 -13.33 -8.21
C ARG A 44 16.38 -11.82 -8.08
N HIS A 45 15.26 -11.26 -7.61
CA HIS A 45 15.15 -9.82 -7.36
C HIS A 45 16.04 -9.42 -6.19
N LEU A 46 16.00 -10.18 -5.09
CA LEU A 46 16.79 -9.92 -3.87
C LEU A 46 18.30 -9.96 -4.10
N SER A 47 18.77 -10.72 -5.08
CA SER A 47 20.18 -10.79 -5.45
C SER A 47 20.68 -9.59 -6.28
N LEU A 48 19.78 -8.75 -6.80
CA LEU A 48 20.19 -7.61 -7.62
C LEU A 48 20.80 -6.52 -6.75
N THR A 49 21.93 -5.98 -7.20
CA THR A 49 22.57 -4.84 -6.53
C THR A 49 21.60 -3.66 -6.45
N GLY A 50 21.34 -3.18 -5.23
CA GLY A 50 20.40 -2.09 -4.99
C GLY A 50 18.93 -2.50 -4.87
N PHE A 51 18.59 -3.79 -5.02
CA PHE A 51 17.23 -4.31 -4.88
C PHE A 51 17.16 -5.40 -3.79
N GLY A 52 17.25 -4.96 -2.53
CA GLY A 52 17.16 -5.85 -1.36
C GLY A 52 15.71 -6.18 -0.94
N PRO A 53 15.52 -6.73 0.27
CA PRO A 53 14.20 -7.07 0.80
C PRO A 53 13.29 -5.85 1.03
N GLU A 54 13.88 -4.69 1.33
CA GLU A 54 13.14 -3.45 1.60
C GLU A 54 12.35 -2.95 0.36
N PRO A 55 12.94 -2.83 -0.85
CA PRO A 55 12.18 -2.61 -2.08
C PRO A 55 11.11 -3.67 -2.38
N GLN A 56 11.41 -4.94 -2.14
CA GLN A 56 10.46 -6.04 -2.39
C GLN A 56 9.23 -5.94 -1.47
N LEU A 57 9.42 -5.57 -0.20
CA LEU A 57 8.34 -5.27 0.75
C LEU A 57 7.45 -4.12 0.29
N ARG A 58 8.04 -3.08 -0.29
CA ARG A 58 7.28 -1.95 -0.83
C ARG A 58 6.37 -2.40 -1.97
N LEU A 59 6.84 -3.29 -2.85
CA LEU A 59 6.00 -3.87 -3.89
C LEU A 59 4.87 -4.72 -3.30
N LEU A 60 5.16 -5.58 -2.33
CA LEU A 60 4.15 -6.42 -1.68
C LEU A 60 3.04 -5.60 -1.00
N ASN A 61 3.39 -4.45 -0.43
CA ASN A 61 2.42 -3.50 0.15
C ASN A 61 1.81 -2.52 -0.87
N ALA A 62 2.31 -2.47 -2.11
CA ALA A 62 1.82 -1.53 -3.11
C ALA A 62 0.49 -1.99 -3.71
N HIS A 63 -0.26 -1.02 -4.23
CA HIS A 63 -1.47 -1.26 -5.00
C HIS A 63 -1.35 -0.54 -6.35
N ALA A 64 -1.74 -1.22 -7.43
CA ALA A 64 -1.77 -0.66 -8.77
C ALA A 64 -3.14 -0.92 -9.40
N VAL A 65 -3.63 0.05 -10.17
CA VAL A 65 -4.83 -0.08 -10.99
C VAL A 65 -4.40 -0.06 -12.44
N VAL A 66 -4.76 -1.11 -13.19
CA VAL A 66 -4.51 -1.19 -14.62
C VAL A 66 -5.85 -1.03 -15.34
N ILE A 67 -5.95 -0.02 -16.21
CA ILE A 67 -7.16 0.22 -16.99
C ILE A 67 -7.03 -0.48 -18.34
N GLY A 68 -7.84 -1.53 -18.53
CA GLY A 68 -7.83 -2.38 -19.72
C GLY A 68 -6.91 -3.60 -19.58
N ALA A 69 -7.41 -4.76 -20.02
CA ALA A 69 -6.72 -6.05 -19.96
C ALA A 69 -6.52 -6.69 -21.35
N GLY A 70 -6.42 -5.86 -22.39
CA GLY A 70 -6.12 -6.27 -23.76
C GLY A 70 -4.62 -6.42 -24.02
N GLY A 71 -4.17 -6.24 -25.27
CA GLY A 71 -2.78 -6.50 -25.68
C GLY A 71 -1.69 -5.74 -24.90
N LEU A 72 -2.01 -4.59 -24.31
CA LEU A 72 -1.09 -3.83 -23.46
C LEU A 72 -1.24 -4.17 -21.96
N GLY A 73 -2.48 -4.39 -21.51
CA GLY A 73 -2.77 -4.64 -20.10
C GLY A 73 -2.35 -6.04 -19.64
N ALA A 74 -2.54 -7.06 -20.48
CA ALA A 74 -2.18 -8.44 -20.16
C ALA A 74 -0.69 -8.63 -19.77
N PRO A 75 0.30 -8.13 -20.55
CA PRO A 75 1.70 -8.24 -20.16
C PRO A 75 2.02 -7.40 -18.91
N VAL A 76 1.46 -6.19 -18.77
CA VAL A 76 1.67 -5.33 -17.59
C VAL A 76 1.19 -6.03 -16.32
N LEU A 77 -0.02 -6.58 -16.32
CA LEU A 77 -0.57 -7.34 -15.19
C LEU A 77 0.31 -8.54 -14.84
N SER A 78 0.83 -9.23 -15.85
CA SER A 78 1.71 -10.39 -15.67
C SER A 78 3.01 -10.00 -14.95
N TYR A 79 3.62 -8.88 -15.35
CA TYR A 79 4.83 -8.36 -14.69
C TYR A 79 4.54 -7.85 -13.27
N LEU A 80 3.44 -7.13 -13.05
CA LEU A 80 3.07 -6.65 -11.71
C LEU A 80 2.82 -7.82 -10.73
N ALA A 81 2.13 -8.86 -11.19
CA ALA A 81 1.88 -10.07 -10.41
C ALA A 81 3.18 -10.86 -10.13
N ALA A 82 4.07 -10.97 -11.12
CA ALA A 82 5.37 -11.62 -10.96
C ALA A 82 6.28 -10.85 -9.98
N ALA A 83 6.24 -9.51 -10.03
CA ALA A 83 6.97 -8.63 -9.13
C ALA A 83 6.41 -8.64 -7.69
N GLY A 84 5.19 -9.13 -7.50
CA GLY A 84 4.55 -9.28 -6.18
C GLY A 84 3.71 -8.08 -5.75
N VAL A 85 3.24 -7.24 -6.68
CA VAL A 85 2.42 -6.07 -6.33
C VAL A 85 1.11 -6.49 -5.64
N GLY A 86 0.89 -5.98 -4.42
CA GLY A 86 -0.33 -6.24 -3.63
C GLY A 86 -0.44 -7.67 -3.09
N GLY A 87 0.68 -8.41 -3.04
CA GLY A 87 0.72 -9.82 -2.65
C GLY A 87 0.17 -10.10 -1.24
N SER A 88 -0.54 -11.22 -1.10
CA SER A 88 -0.94 -11.76 0.21
C SER A 88 0.21 -12.55 0.85
N PRO A 89 0.32 -12.56 2.19
CA PRO A 89 1.22 -13.46 2.91
C PRO A 89 0.89 -14.93 2.64
#